data_AF-A0A1M2VEU5-F1
#
_entry.id   AF-A0A1M2VEU5-F1
#
_cell.length_a   1.000
_cell.length_b   1.000
_cell.length_c   1.000
_cell.angle_alpha   90.00
_cell.angle_beta   90.00
_cell.angle_gamma   90.00
#
_symmetry.space_group_name_H-M   'P 1'
#
loop_
_entity.id
_entity.type
_entity.pdbx_description
1 polymer ?
#
loop_
_entity_poly.entity_id
_entity_poly.type
_entity_poly.pdbx_seq_one_letter_code
_entity_poly.pdbx_strand_id
1 'polypeptide(L)'
;MLMVPPRRHLAPPPLVCCLRATIDSANTPIIDGVLKQLKACSRRLQTALACHHTELQILERLYYKGKNQHRTALFWQRVAEMRKLGERVDEMHMDDAVESLRLAFWGDPSSRT
;
A
#
# COMPACT_ATOMS: atom_id res chain seq x y z
N MET A 1 -32.40 6.83 4.71
CA MET A 1 -31.03 6.41 5.10
C MET A 1 -30.05 7.00 4.11
N LEU A 2 -29.24 7.97 4.51
CA LEU A 2 -28.14 8.46 3.69
C LEU A 2 -27.01 7.42 3.76
N MET A 3 -26.73 6.71 2.66
CA MET A 3 -25.55 5.87 2.58
C MET A 3 -24.33 6.78 2.61
N VAL A 4 -23.60 6.75 3.72
CA VAL A 4 -22.26 7.33 3.79
C VAL A 4 -21.40 6.52 2.83
N PRO A 5 -20.79 7.14 1.79
CA PRO A 5 -19.89 6.41 0.91
C PRO A 5 -18.77 5.79 1.77
N PRO A 6 -18.37 4.54 1.50
CA PRO A 6 -17.35 3.86 2.30
C PRO A 6 -16.11 4.75 2.40
N ARG A 7 -15.59 4.93 3.62
CA ARG A 7 -14.36 5.71 3.85
C ARG A 7 -13.26 5.09 2.99
N ARG A 8 -12.77 5.87 2.04
CA ARG A 8 -11.74 5.45 1.09
C ARG A 8 -10.38 5.28 1.77
N HIS A 9 -10.17 6.03 2.85
CA HIS A 9 -8.96 6.06 3.65
C HIS A 9 -9.33 5.93 5.13
N LEU A 10 -8.76 4.92 5.78
CA LEU A 10 -8.72 4.85 7.24
C LEU A 10 -7.32 5.29 7.65
N ALA A 11 -7.23 6.31 8.50
CA ALA A 11 -5.96 6.64 9.12
C ALA A 11 -5.43 5.38 9.80
N PRO A 12 -4.17 4.99 9.55
CA PRO A 12 -3.60 3.83 10.22
C PRO A 12 -3.68 4.04 11.74
N PRO A 13 -4.02 3.00 12.51
CA PRO A 13 -4.04 3.11 13.95
C PRO A 13 -2.65 3.52 14.46
N PRO A 14 -2.57 4.25 15.59
CA PRO A 14 -1.27 4.57 16.18
C PRO A 14 -0.50 3.28 16.45
N LEU A 15 0.80 3.32 16.14
CA LEU A 15 1.71 2.20 16.37
C LEU A 15 1.81 1.92 17.88
N VAL A 16 1.29 0.76 18.29
CA VAL A 16 1.48 0.23 19.64
C VAL A 16 2.43 -0.96 19.52
N CYS A 17 3.64 -0.81 20.05
CA CYS A 17 4.64 -1.86 20.02
C CYS A 17 4.45 -2.81 21.21
N CYS A 18 4.31 -4.10 20.93
CA CYS A 18 4.25 -5.12 21.97
C CYS A 18 5.65 -5.50 22.46
N LEU A 19 5.82 -5.52 23.78
CA LEU A 19 7.06 -5.98 24.43
C LEU A 19 7.21 -7.49 24.24
N ARG A 20 8.41 -7.97 23.92
CA ARG A 20 8.68 -9.41 23.74
C ARG A 20 8.36 -10.23 24.99
N ALA A 21 8.53 -9.63 26.17
CA ALA A 21 8.27 -10.25 27.46
C ALA A 21 6.78 -10.52 27.75
N THR A 22 5.84 -9.92 27.01
CA THR A 22 4.39 -10.13 27.22
C THR A 22 3.85 -11.37 26.50
N ILE A 23 4.69 -12.08 25.74
CA ILE A 23 4.31 -13.24 24.94
C ILE A 23 5.06 -14.47 25.48
N ASP A 24 4.40 -15.62 25.49
CA ASP A 24 5.05 -16.88 25.84
C ASP A 24 6.27 -17.13 24.92
N SER A 25 7.39 -17.45 25.57
CA SER A 25 8.65 -17.85 24.94
C SER A 25 8.48 -18.94 23.87
N ALA A 26 7.50 -19.83 24.01
CA ALA A 26 7.20 -20.87 23.02
C ALA A 26 6.73 -20.31 21.66
N ASN A 27 6.01 -19.19 21.65
CA ASN A 27 5.46 -18.56 20.43
C ASN A 27 6.44 -17.61 19.74
N THR A 28 7.46 -17.18 20.48
CA THR A 28 8.49 -16.24 20.01
C THR A 28 9.16 -16.65 18.69
N PRO A 29 9.66 -17.88 18.48
CA PRO A 29 10.31 -18.26 17.22
C PRO A 29 9.36 -18.25 16.03
N ILE A 30 8.08 -18.55 16.26
CA ILE A 30 7.04 -18.53 15.20
C ILE A 30 6.84 -17.09 14.74
N ILE A 31 6.66 -16.16 15.67
CA ILE A 31 6.48 -14.73 15.36
C ILE A 31 7.74 -14.18 14.67
N ASP A 32 8.95 -14.54 15.11
CA ASP A 32 10.22 -14.15 14.46
C ASP A 32 10.26 -14.64 13.00
N GLY A 33 9.79 -15.86 12.75
CA GLY A 33 9.65 -16.41 11.40
C GLY A 33 8.71 -15.60 10.53
N VAL A 34 7.52 -15.25 11.04
CA VAL A 34 6.53 -14.43 10.32
C VAL A 34 7.06 -13.04 10.04
N LEU A 35 7.74 -12.37 10.99
CA LEU A 35 8.31 -11.05 10.76
C LEU A 35 9.42 -11.05 9.69
N LYS A 36 10.22 -12.12 9.61
CA LYS A 36 11.18 -12.28 8.52
C LYS A 36 10.49 -12.38 7.15
N GLN A 37 9.41 -13.16 7.06
CA GLN A 37 8.61 -13.26 5.86
C GLN A 37 7.95 -11.93 5.50
N LEU A 38 7.44 -11.19 6.49
CA LEU A 38 6.84 -9.87 6.31
C LEU A 38 7.87 -8.86 5.81
N LYS A 39 9.10 -8.86 6.32
CA LYS A 39 10.22 -8.04 5.82
C LYS A 39 10.55 -8.35 4.36
N ALA A 40 10.59 -9.63 3.97
CA ALA A 40 10.79 -10.02 2.59
C ALA A 40 9.60 -9.62 1.69
N CYS A 41 8.37 -9.66 2.22
CA CYS A 41 7.18 -9.17 1.55
C CYS A 41 7.24 -7.66 1.31
N SER A 42 7.60 -6.88 2.33
CA SER A 42 7.76 -5.41 2.24
C SER A 42 8.72 -5.02 1.11
N ARG A 43 9.89 -5.66 1.01
CA ARG A 43 10.85 -5.40 -0.08
C ARG A 43 10.28 -5.67 -1.46
N ARG A 44 9.59 -6.79 -1.64
CA ARG A 44 8.94 -7.13 -2.91
C ARG A 44 7.83 -6.14 -3.26
N LEU A 45 7.07 -5.72 -2.25
CA LEU A 45 6.01 -4.72 -2.39
C LEU A 45 6.58 -3.36 -2.82
N GLN A 46 7.67 -2.91 -2.21
CA GLN A 46 8.37 -1.68 -2.62
C GLN A 46 8.80 -1.72 -4.09
N THR A 47 9.37 -2.84 -4.55
CA THR A 47 9.71 -3.01 -5.97
C THR A 47 8.46 -2.97 -6.85
N ALA A 48 7.39 -3.66 -6.47
CA ALA A 48 6.15 -3.67 -7.25
C ALA A 48 5.49 -2.29 -7.31
N LEU A 49 5.45 -1.56 -6.21
CA LEU A 49 4.92 -0.20 -6.14
C LEU A 49 5.76 0.80 -6.95
N ALA A 50 7.09 0.64 -6.96
CA ALA A 50 7.96 1.46 -7.82
C ALA A 50 7.69 1.23 -9.31
N CYS A 51 7.48 -0.03 -9.73
CA CYS A 51 7.06 -0.34 -11.09
C CYS A 51 5.68 0.24 -11.40
N HIS A 52 4.70 0.04 -10.52
CA HIS A 52 3.34 0.60 -10.62
C HIS A 52 3.36 2.12 -10.78
N HIS A 53 4.14 2.83 -9.97
CA HIS A 53 4.29 4.28 -10.05
C HIS A 53 4.84 4.72 -11.41
N THR A 54 5.83 4.00 -11.94
CA THR A 54 6.39 4.27 -13.27
C THR A 54 5.35 4.07 -14.38
N GLU A 55 4.58 2.99 -14.31
CA GLU A 55 3.49 2.72 -15.26
C GLU A 55 2.39 3.77 -15.18
N LEU A 56 2.03 4.21 -13.97
CA LEU A 56 1.05 5.26 -13.74
C LEU A 56 1.49 6.57 -14.38
N GLN A 57 2.76 6.98 -14.22
CA GLN A 57 3.31 8.17 -14.88
C GLN A 57 3.21 8.10 -16.42
N ILE A 58 3.42 6.93 -17.01
CA ILE A 58 3.24 6.73 -18.46
C ILE A 58 1.77 6.89 -18.84
N LEU A 59 0.87 6.28 -18.07
CA LEU A 59 -0.58 6.39 -18.22
C LEU A 59 -1.06 7.84 -18.13
N GLU A 60 -0.51 8.64 -17.21
CA GLU A 60 -0.83 10.07 -17.09
C GLU A 60 -0.41 10.85 -18.33
N ARG A 61 0.82 10.65 -18.81
CA ARG A 61 1.31 11.31 -20.04
C ARG A 61 0.46 10.92 -21.25
N LEU A 62 0.12 9.64 -21.37
CA LEU A 62 -0.79 9.15 -22.42
C LEU A 62 -2.15 9.83 -22.32
N TYR A 63 -2.73 9.86 -21.11
CA TYR A 63 -4.01 10.50 -20.82
C TYR A 63 -4.01 11.98 -21.24
N TYR A 64 -3.03 12.77 -20.82
CA TYR A 64 -3.00 14.18 -21.19
C TYR A 64 -2.84 14.40 -22.70
N LYS A 65 -2.08 13.54 -23.39
CA LYS A 65 -1.89 13.64 -24.84
C LYS A 65 -3.16 13.33 -25.65
N GLY A 66 -3.94 12.33 -25.24
CA GLY A 66 -5.09 11.84 -26.03
C GLY A 66 -6.47 12.35 -25.61
N LYS A 67 -6.58 13.09 -24.49
CA LYS A 67 -7.85 13.45 -23.84
C LYS A 67 -8.86 14.11 -24.78
N ASN A 68 -8.40 15.04 -25.61
CA ASN A 68 -9.29 15.84 -26.45
C ASN A 68 -9.63 15.15 -27.79
N GLN A 69 -8.84 14.15 -28.22
CA GLN A 69 -9.03 13.46 -29.49
C GLN A 69 -9.91 12.21 -29.36
N HIS A 70 -9.90 11.56 -28.20
CA HIS A 70 -10.49 10.24 -28.03
C HIS A 70 -11.48 10.13 -26.87
N ARG A 71 -11.97 11.27 -26.34
CA ARG A 71 -12.77 11.33 -25.11
C ARG A 71 -13.93 10.33 -25.04
N THR A 72 -14.59 10.05 -26.16
CA THR A 72 -15.75 9.14 -26.24
C THR A 72 -15.39 7.72 -26.64
N ALA A 73 -14.13 7.45 -27.01
CA ALA A 73 -13.69 6.13 -27.41
C ALA A 73 -13.63 5.18 -26.20
N LEU A 74 -14.09 3.94 -26.38
CA LEU A 74 -14.10 2.95 -25.31
C LEU A 74 -12.69 2.67 -24.74
N PHE A 75 -11.67 2.65 -25.60
CA PHE A 75 -10.29 2.48 -25.14
C PHE A 75 -9.86 3.63 -24.23
N TRP A 76 -10.33 4.85 -24.49
CA TRP A 76 -10.01 6.02 -23.71
C TRP A 76 -10.69 6.03 -22.33
N GLN A 77 -11.93 5.55 -22.27
CA GLN A 77 -12.62 5.32 -21.01
C GLN A 77 -11.85 4.33 -20.14
N ARG A 78 -11.33 3.24 -20.72
CA ARG A 78 -10.48 2.27 -20.01
C ARG A 78 -9.17 2.89 -19.52
N VAL A 79 -8.51 3.73 -20.31
CA VAL A 79 -7.31 4.48 -19.89
C VAL A 79 -7.61 5.38 -18.69
N ALA A 80 -8.71 6.13 -18.74
CA ALA A 80 -9.14 6.98 -17.64
C ALA A 80 -9.47 6.17 -16.36
N GLU A 81 -10.10 5.01 -16.52
CA GLU A 81 -10.40 4.09 -15.43
C GLU A 81 -9.14 3.48 -14.82
N MET A 82 -8.22 2.97 -15.64
CA MET A 82 -6.94 2.42 -15.17
C MET A 82 -6.12 3.45 -14.42
N ARG A 83 -6.08 4.70 -14.89
CA ARG A 83 -5.43 5.80 -14.16
C ARG A 83 -6.05 5.99 -12.77
N LYS A 84 -7.38 6.07 -12.70
CA LYS A 84 -8.11 6.23 -11.44
C LYS A 84 -7.89 5.07 -10.48
N LEU A 85 -7.82 3.83 -10.98
CA LEU A 85 -7.52 2.66 -10.17
C LEU A 85 -6.06 2.66 -9.71
N GLY A 86 -5.13 3.10 -10.56
CA GLY A 86 -3.73 3.20 -10.23
C GLY A 86 -3.45 4.25 -9.15
N GLU A 87 -4.08 5.43 -9.24
CA GLU A 87 -4.04 6.45 -8.19
C GLU A 87 -4.54 5.88 -6.85
N ARG A 88 -5.62 5.09 -6.87
CA ARG A 88 -6.14 4.48 -5.64
C ARG A 88 -5.18 3.49 -4.99
N VAL A 89 -4.44 2.72 -5.79
CA VAL A 89 -3.41 1.81 -5.26
C VAL A 89 -2.27 2.60 -4.63
N ASP A 90 -1.87 3.72 -5.23
CA ASP A 90 -0.82 4.60 -4.72
C ASP A 90 -1.24 5.25 -3.39
N GLU A 91 -2.46 5.76 -3.31
CA GLU A 91 -3.04 6.38 -2.10
C GLU A 91 -3.21 5.38 -0.93
N MET A 92 -3.15 4.07 -1.16
CA MET A 92 -3.26 3.09 -0.07
C MET A 92 -2.01 3.00 0.82
N HIS A 93 -0.87 3.54 0.37
CA HIS A 93 0.40 3.50 1.11
C HIS A 93 0.68 2.09 1.70
N MET A 94 0.56 1.06 0.86
CA MET A 94 0.58 -0.34 1.30
C MET A 94 1.92 -0.75 1.93
N ASP A 95 3.01 -0.16 1.46
CA ASP A 95 4.35 -0.30 2.02
C ASP A 95 4.40 0.19 3.47
N ASP A 96 3.88 1.39 3.74
CA ASP A 96 3.78 1.94 5.10
C ASP A 96 2.91 1.07 6.02
N ALA A 97 1.80 0.52 5.49
CA ALA A 97 0.92 -0.34 6.24
C ALA A 97 1.61 -1.66 6.65
N VAL A 98 2.34 -2.30 5.73
CA VAL A 98 3.08 -3.53 5.99
C VAL A 98 4.24 -3.29 6.94
N GLU A 99 4.97 -2.19 6.78
CA GLU A 99 6.07 -1.84 7.67
C GLU A 99 5.57 -1.48 9.07
N SER A 100 4.46 -0.76 9.17
CA SER A 100 3.83 -0.47 10.46
C SER A 100 3.36 -1.74 11.17
N LEU A 101 2.77 -2.69 10.43
CA LEU A 101 2.42 -3.99 10.98
C LEU A 101 3.66 -4.72 11.51
N ARG A 102 4.78 -4.68 10.79
CA ARG A 102 6.04 -5.29 11.22
C ARG A 102 6.59 -4.65 12.49
N LEU A 103 6.58 -3.31 12.56
CA LEU A 103 7.11 -2.55 13.70
C LEU A 103 6.25 -2.67 14.97
N ALA A 104 4.95 -2.97 14.83
CA ALA A 104 4.09 -3.28 15.97
C ALA A 104 4.60 -4.49 16.79
N PHE A 105 5.39 -5.38 16.17
CA PHE A 105 6.02 -6.53 16.83
C PHE A 105 7.51 -6.29 17.06
N TRP A 106 7.87 -6.01 18.32
CA TRP A 106 9.26 -5.83 18.78
C TRP A 106 10.05 -4.74 18.04
N GLY A 107 9.38 -3.86 17.31
CA GLY A 107 9.99 -2.71 16.66
C GLY A 107 10.15 -1.55 17.64
N ASP A 108 11.02 -0.62 17.24
CA ASP A 108 11.06 0.73 17.78
C ASP A 108 10.36 1.64 16.75
N PRO A 109 9.39 2.48 17.13
CA PRO A 109 8.76 3.42 16.21
C PRO A 109 9.75 4.34 15.48
N SER A 110 10.95 4.54 16.02
CA SER A 110 12.04 5.31 15.38
C SER A 110 12.81 4.55 14.29
N SER A 111 12.61 3.23 14.16
CA SER A 111 13.36 2.35 13.25
C SER A 111 12.74 2.14 11.86
N ARG A 112 11.85 3.05 11.44
CA ARG A 112 11.17 2.99 10.14
C ARG A 112 12.22 3.17 9.02
N THR A 113 12.34 2.16 8.16
CA THR A 113 13.20 2.14 6.95
C THR A 113 12.40 2.46 5.71
#